data_AF-A0A9Q4L476-F1
#
_entry.id   AF-A0A9Q4L476-F1
#
_cell.length_a   1.000
_cell.length_b   1.000
_cell.length_c   1.000
_cell.angle_alpha   90.00
_cell.angle_beta   90.00
_cell.angle_gamma   90.00
#
_symmetry.space_group_name_H-M   'P 1'
#
loop_
_entity.id
_entity.type
_entity.pdbx_description
1 polymer ?
#
loop_
_entity_poly.entity_id
_entity_poly.type
_entity_poly.pdbx_seq_one_letter_code
_entity_poly.pdbx_strand_id
1 'polypeptide(L)'
;MGYSLHYYDLVLLSIAASLGTGAIVGYATAVPFTAAVMALGIVAIGFIAHALFVNGPVDSTEDLTEEVELEEVPRVLSPMESGPET
;
A
#
# COMPACT_ATOMS: atom_id res chain seq x y z
N MET A 1 3.14 -25.76 3.51
CA MET A 1 2.30 -24.57 3.30
C MET A 1 2.97 -23.76 2.21
N GLY A 2 2.33 -23.65 1.04
CA GLY A 2 2.90 -22.92 -0.09
C GLY A 2 2.67 -21.44 0.14
N TYR A 3 3.74 -20.64 0.09
CA TYR A 3 3.61 -19.18 0.06
C TYR A 3 2.94 -18.79 -1.26
N SER A 4 1.77 -18.16 -1.20
CA SER A 4 1.16 -17.46 -2.33
C SER A 4 1.71 -16.04 -2.38
N LEU A 5 2.13 -15.60 -3.57
CA LEU A 5 2.48 -14.19 -3.81
C LEU A 5 1.18 -13.39 -3.94
N HIS A 6 0.94 -12.46 -3.03
CA HIS A 6 -0.20 -11.56 -3.09
C HIS A 6 0.11 -10.35 -3.97
N TYR A 7 -0.93 -9.65 -4.42
CA TYR A 7 -0.78 -8.48 -5.28
C TYR A 7 0.09 -7.40 -4.62
N TYR A 8 -0.07 -7.15 -3.32
CA TYR A 8 0.76 -6.20 -2.58
C TYR A 8 2.21 -6.63 -2.40
N ASP A 9 2.52 -7.94 -2.43
CA ASP A 9 3.91 -8.41 -2.46
C ASP A 9 4.60 -7.99 -3.77
N LEU A 10 3.87 -8.04 -4.88
CA LEU A 10 4.37 -7.59 -6.19
C LEU A 10 4.55 -6.07 -6.23
N VAL A 11 3.63 -5.31 -5.64
CA VAL A 11 3.77 -3.85 -5.50
C VAL A 11 4.99 -3.51 -4.64
N LEU A 12 5.17 -4.19 -3.50
CA LEU A 12 6.32 -4.02 -2.62
C LEU A 12 7.63 -4.36 -3.34
N LEU A 13 7.66 -5.47 -4.08
CA LEU A 13 8.81 -5.86 -4.90
C LEU A 13 9.12 -4.79 -5.96
N SER A 14 8.10 -4.20 -6.59
CA SER A 14 8.27 -3.16 -7.60
C SER A 14 8.87 -1.88 -7.00
N ILE A 15 8.45 -1.49 -5.80
CA ILE A 15 9.03 -0.36 -5.05
C ILE A 15 10.49 -0.64 -4.70
N ALA A 16 10.77 -1.81 -4.13
CA ALA A 16 12.12 -2.22 -3.77
C ALA A 16 13.05 -2.28 -5.00
N ALA A 17 12.56 -2.83 -6.11
CA ALA A 17 13.30 -2.90 -7.37
C ALA A 17 13.56 -1.49 -7.94
N SER A 18 12.60 -0.57 -7.88
CA SER A 18 12.78 0.81 -8.33
C SER A 18 13.87 1.52 -7.54
N LEU A 19 13.76 1.53 -6.21
CA LEU A 19 14.73 2.19 -5.33
C LEU A 19 16.11 1.51 -5.40
N GLY A 20 16.15 0.18 -5.44
CA GLY A 20 17.37 -0.59 -5.63
C GLY A 20 18.05 -0.27 -6.95
N THR A 21 17.28 -0.11 -8.04
CA THR A 21 17.80 0.34 -9.33
C THR A 21 18.37 1.76 -9.23
N GLY A 22 17.68 2.68 -8.54
CA GLY A 22 18.19 4.03 -8.28
C GLY A 22 19.53 4.01 -7.53
N ALA A 23 19.67 3.15 -6.53
CA ALA A 23 20.92 2.98 -5.78
C ALA A 23 22.03 2.39 -6.66
N ILE A 24 21.73 1.37 -7.47
CA ILE A 24 22.69 0.76 -8.41
C ILE A 24 23.15 1.80 -9.44
N VAL A 25 22.24 2.60 -10.01
CA VAL A 25 22.57 3.68 -10.95
C VAL A 25 23.46 4.72 -10.29
N GLY A 26 23.10 5.17 -9.09
CA GLY A 26 23.88 6.16 -8.34
C GLY A 26 25.27 5.68 -7.93
N TYR A 27 25.46 4.36 -7.79
CA TYR A 27 26.74 3.75 -7.45
C TYR A 27 27.60 3.44 -8.68
N ALA A 28 26.98 2.95 -9.76
CA ALA A 28 27.68 2.41 -10.93
C ALA A 28 27.87 3.41 -12.07
N THR A 29 27.28 4.61 -11.98
CA THR A 29 27.34 5.64 -13.04
C THR A 29 27.80 6.99 -12.50
N ALA A 30 27.96 7.98 -13.37
CA ALA A 30 28.27 9.36 -12.99
C ALA A 30 27.04 10.16 -12.48
N VAL A 31 25.85 9.55 -12.44
CA VAL A 31 24.65 10.20 -11.92
C VAL A 31 24.76 10.35 -10.40
N PRO A 32 24.52 11.55 -9.82
CA PRO A 32 24.57 11.72 -8.37
C PRO A 32 23.61 10.78 -7.66
N PHE A 33 24.10 10.07 -6.64
CA PHE A 33 23.33 9.05 -5.91
C PHE A 33 21.97 9.56 -5.42
N THR A 34 21.94 10.73 -4.77
CA THR A 34 20.70 11.36 -4.30
C THR A 34 19.74 11.63 -5.45
N ALA A 35 20.22 12.11 -6.60
CA ALA A 35 19.36 12.40 -7.74
C ALA A 35 18.79 11.12 -8.37
N ALA A 36 19.60 10.06 -8.49
CA ALA A 36 19.17 8.77 -9.00
C ALA A 36 18.08 8.13 -8.11
N VAL A 37 18.30 8.09 -6.80
CA VAL A 37 17.32 7.54 -5.85
C VAL A 37 16.04 8.38 -5.84
N MET A 38 16.13 9.72 -5.87
CA MET A 38 14.95 10.58 -5.92
C MET A 38 14.13 10.36 -7.20
N ALA A 39 14.79 10.27 -8.36
CA ALA A 39 14.10 10.04 -9.64
C ALA A 39 13.37 8.70 -9.65
N LEU A 40 14.02 7.62 -9.22
CA LEU A 40 13.39 6.30 -9.14
C LEU A 40 12.41 6.17 -7.97
N GLY A 41 12.54 7.02 -6.95
CA GLY A 41 11.55 7.19 -5.89
C GLY A 41 10.23 7.75 -6.43
N ILE A 42 10.28 8.69 -7.36
CA ILE A 42 9.07 9.19 -8.05
C ILE A 42 8.38 8.06 -8.84
N VAL A 43 9.16 7.18 -9.48
CA VAL A 43 8.61 5.99 -10.15
C VAL A 43 7.93 5.05 -9.14
N ALA A 44 8.53 4.84 -7.96
CA ALA A 44 7.93 4.05 -6.89
C ALA A 44 6.61 4.67 -6.37
N ILE A 45 6.54 6.00 -6.24
CA ILE A 45 5.30 6.71 -5.92
C ILE A 45 4.24 6.44 -7.01
N GLY A 46 4.65 6.38 -8.28
CA GLY A 46 3.77 5.97 -9.38
C GLY A 46 3.19 4.57 -9.21
N PHE A 47 4.00 3.59 -8.80
CA PHE A 47 3.50 2.24 -8.49
C PHE A 47 2.50 2.24 -7.34
N ILE A 48 2.78 2.99 -6.27
CA ILE A 48 1.87 3.14 -5.13
C ILE A 48 0.55 3.77 -5.61
N ALA A 49 0.62 4.87 -6.37
CA ALA A 49 -0.55 5.56 -6.88
C ALA A 49 -1.39 4.64 -7.79
N HIS A 50 -0.74 3.88 -8.67
CA HIS A 50 -1.44 2.93 -9.53
C HIS A 50 -2.10 1.81 -8.70
N ALA A 51 -1.38 1.25 -7.73
CA ALA A 51 -1.91 0.20 -6.87
C ALA A 51 -3.14 0.66 -6.08
N LEU A 52 -3.10 1.86 -5.52
CA LEU A 52 -4.17 2.37 -4.65
C LEU A 52 -5.37 2.94 -5.42
N PHE A 53 -5.14 3.62 -6.54
CA PHE A 53 -6.18 4.42 -7.21
C PHE A 53 -6.66 3.83 -8.54
N VAL A 54 -5.85 3.00 -9.22
CA VAL A 54 -6.24 2.39 -10.50
C VAL A 54 -6.71 0.97 -10.30
N ASN A 55 -5.96 0.18 -9.52
CA ASN A 55 -6.38 -1.17 -9.14
C ASN A 55 -7.23 -1.18 -7.85
N GLY A 56 -7.49 0.00 -7.28
CA GLY A 56 -8.45 0.25 -6.20
C GLY A 56 -8.17 -0.49 -4.89
N PRO A 57 -8.71 -0.04 -3.75
CA PRO A 57 -8.78 -0.89 -2.57
C PRO A 57 -9.63 -2.11 -2.95
N VAL A 58 -8.97 -3.26 -2.96
CA VAL A 58 -9.55 -4.60 -3.10
C VAL A 58 -10.87 -4.73 -2.33
N ASP A 59 -11.90 -5.23 -3.04
CA ASP A 59 -13.27 -5.33 -2.53
C ASP A 59 -13.43 -6.33 -1.35
N SER A 60 -12.40 -7.12 -1.04
CA SER A 60 -12.46 -8.18 -0.02
C SER A 60 -11.42 -8.03 1.08
N THR A 61 -11.93 -8.25 2.28
CA THR A 61 -11.27 -8.27 3.58
C THR A 61 -10.02 -9.14 3.69
N GLU A 62 -9.94 -10.20 2.89
CA GLU A 62 -8.86 -11.19 2.89
C GLU A 62 -7.50 -10.67 2.41
N ASP A 63 -7.45 -9.48 1.80
CA ASP A 63 -6.21 -8.82 1.37
C ASP A 63 -5.59 -7.91 2.45
N LEU A 64 -6.31 -7.64 3.54
CA LEU A 64 -5.78 -6.96 4.71
C LEU A 64 -5.27 -8.05 5.65
N THR A 65 -3.95 -8.14 5.86
CA THR A 65 -3.32 -9.23 6.62
C THR A 65 -3.66 -9.21 8.12
N GLU A 66 -4.56 -8.33 8.58
CA GLU A 66 -5.15 -8.34 9.91
C GLU A 66 -6.38 -7.42 9.91
N GLU A 67 -7.56 -7.98 9.67
CA GLU A 67 -8.81 -7.25 9.94
C GLU A 67 -9.12 -7.28 11.43
N VAL A 68 -9.26 -6.10 12.01
CA VAL A 68 -9.81 -5.94 13.37
C VAL A 68 -11.30 -6.29 13.30
N GLU A 69 -11.71 -7.33 14.02
CA GLU A 69 -13.12 -7.72 14.11
C GLU A 69 -13.94 -6.52 14.61
N LEU A 70 -15.00 -6.21 13.87
CA LEU A 70 -15.92 -5.11 14.15
C LEU A 70 -16.64 -5.25 15.51
N GLU A 71 -16.56 -6.42 16.15
CA GLU A 71 -16.90 -6.66 17.55
C GLU A 71 -16.08 -5.80 18.55
N GLU A 72 -14.87 -5.34 18.18
CA GLU A 72 -14.01 -4.51 19.04
C GLU A 72 -14.32 -3.01 18.95
N VAL A 73 -15.19 -2.57 18.03
CA VAL A 73 -15.59 -1.16 17.92
C VAL A 73 -16.54 -0.83 19.07
N PRO A 74 -16.17 0.06 20.02
CA PRO A 74 -17.04 0.40 21.13
C PRO A 74 -18.37 0.98 20.62
N ARG A 75 -19.50 0.38 21.03
CA ARG A 75 -20.89 0.72 20.64
C ARG A 75 -21.38 2.09 21.14
N VAL A 76 -20.49 3.06 21.28
CA VAL A 76 -20.75 4.39 21.85
C VAL A 76 -20.93 5.45 20.75
N LEU A 77 -20.61 5.11 19.50
CA LEU A 77 -20.63 6.05 18.36
C LEU A 77 -21.81 5.86 17.39
N SER A 78 -22.71 4.90 17.62
CA SER A 78 -23.95 4.83 16.85
C SER A 78 -24.84 6.03 17.21
N PRO A 79 -25.29 6.84 16.24
CA PRO A 79 -26.31 7.85 16.48
C PRO A 79 -27.50 7.16 17.16
N MET A 80 -27.88 7.64 18.35
CA MET A 80 -28.95 7.02 19.12
C MET A 80 -30.18 6.87 18.24
N GLU A 81 -30.66 5.63 18.16
CA GLU A 81 -31.92 5.26 17.55
C GLU A 81 -32.98 6.28 18.02
N SER A 82 -33.53 7.03 17.06
CA SER A 82 -34.65 7.93 17.28
C SER A 82 -35.79 7.09 17.86
N GLY A 83 -36.05 7.26 19.16
CA GLY A 83 -37.08 6.52 19.88
C GLY A 83 -38.45 6.63 19.19
N PRO A 84 -39.34 5.64 19.37
CA PRO A 84 -40.60 5.59 18.66
C PRO A 84 -41.45 6.81 19.03
N GLU A 85 -41.89 7.54 18.00
CA GLU A 85 -43.04 8.43 18.12
C GLU A 85 -44.28 7.54 18.32
N THR A 86 -44.99 7.80 19.43
CA THR A 86 -46.28 7.22 19.89
C THR A 86 -46.26 5.91 20.67
#